data_AF-A0A537A2K6-F1
#
_entry.id   AF-A0A537A2K6-F1
#
_cell.length_a   1.000
_cell.length_b   1.000
_cell.length_c   1.000
_cell.angle_alpha   90.00
_cell.angle_beta   90.00
_cell.angle_gamma   90.00
#
_symmetry.space_group_name_H-M   'P 1'
#
loop_
_entity.id
_entity.type
_entity.pdbx_description
1 polymer ?
#
loop_
_entity_poly.entity_id
_entity_poly.type
_entity_poly.pdbx_seq_one_letter_code
_entity_poly.pdbx_strand_id
1 'polypeptide(L)' 'ALYGPKGMPKPVTDKLVAALQDTVKDESVKKRFAELGATTYPPEKATPAALQAHLKAEINKWGPLIKKAGVYAD' A
#
# COMPACT_ATOMS: atom_id res chain seq x y z
N ALA A 1 -2.77 0.31 -0.12
CA ALA A 1 -1.87 -0.43 0.79
C ALA A 1 -2.61 -0.76 2.07
N LEU A 2 -2.33 -1.90 2.71
CA LEU A 2 -2.94 -2.29 3.98
C LEU A 2 -1.84 -2.74 4.95
N TYR A 3 -1.85 -2.21 6.17
CA TYR A 3 -0.92 -2.57 7.24
C TYR A 3 -1.69 -3.25 8.37
N GLY A 4 -1.00 -4.13 9.10
CA GLY A 4 -1.53 -4.77 10.29
C GLY A 4 -0.46 -4.88 11.38
N PRO A 5 -0.84 -5.29 12.61
CA PRO A 5 0.11 -5.43 13.71
C PRO A 5 1.24 -6.41 13.39
N LYS A 6 2.43 -6.15 13.94
CA LYS A 6 3.57 -7.06 13.87
C LYS A 6 3.19 -8.41 14.48
N GLY A 7 3.52 -9.50 13.79
CA GLY A 7 3.26 -10.85 14.28
C GLY A 7 1.83 -11.34 14.05
N MET A 8 1.06 -10.68 13.17
CA MET A 8 -0.25 -11.18 12.76
C MET A 8 -0.16 -12.65 12.30
N PRO A 9 -1.08 -13.53 12.75
CA PRO A 9 -1.11 -14.92 12.29
C PRO A 9 -1.28 -15.01 10.78
N LYS A 10 -0.49 -15.88 10.14
CA LYS A 10 -0.53 -16.09 8.68
C LYS A 10 -1.94 -16.30 8.11
N PRO A 11 -2.84 -17.10 8.72
CA PRO A 11 -4.20 -17.27 8.19
C PRO A 11 -5.00 -15.97 8.11
N VAL A 12 -4.79 -15.05 9.07
CA VAL A 12 -5.46 -13.74 9.07
C VAL A 12 -4.88 -12.85 7.97
N THR A 13 -3.55 -12.82 7.85
CA THR A 13 -2.88 -12.08 6.78
C THR A 13 -3.32 -12.57 5.40
N ASP A 14 -3.33 -13.88 5.18
CA ASP A 14 -3.71 -14.48 3.89
C ASP A 14 -5.16 -14.13 3.53
N LYS A 15 -6.09 -14.19 4.49
CA LYS A 15 -7.50 -13.80 4.27
C LYS A 15 -7.65 -12.33 3.87
N LEU A 16 -6.91 -11.42 4.53
CA LEU A 16 -6.93 -10.00 4.20
C LEU A 16 -6.31 -9.72 2.83
N VAL A 17 -5.22 -10.40 2.48
CA VAL A 17 -4.58 -10.27 1.17
C VAL A 17 -5.52 -10.73 0.06
N ALA A 18 -6.19 -11.88 0.22
CA ALA A 18 -7.17 -12.36 -0.74
C ALA A 18 -8.31 -11.35 -0.96
N ALA A 19 -8.93 -10.90 0.14
CA ALA A 19 -10.01 -9.91 0.07
C ALA A 19 -9.56 -8.60 -0.61
N LEU A 20 -8.35 -8.12 -0.31
CA LEU A 20 -7.79 -6.94 -0.96
C LEU A 20 -7.58 -7.15 -2.46
N GLN A 21 -7.04 -8.30 -2.88
CA GLN A 21 -6.82 -8.60 -4.29
C GLN A 21 -8.12 -8.69 -5.09
N ASP A 22 -9.20 -9.17 -4.48
CA ASP A 22 -10.52 -9.18 -5.12
C ASP A 22 -11.11 -7.76 -5.20
N THR A 23 -10.99 -7.00 -4.11
CA THR A 23 -11.48 -5.61 -4.02
C THR A 23 -10.86 -4.70 -5.09
N VAL A 24 -9.57 -4.81 -5.35
CA VAL A 24 -8.91 -3.95 -6.37
C VAL A 24 -9.31 -4.29 -7.81
N LYS A 25 -9.88 -5.49 -8.03
CA LYS A 25 -10.40 -5.92 -9.34
C LYS A 25 -11.86 -5.53 -9.53
N ASP A 26 -12.59 -5.28 -8.46
CA ASP A 26 -14.02 -4.96 -8.50
C ASP A 26 -14.29 -3.65 -9.25
N GLU A 27 -15.19 -3.71 -10.22
CA GLU A 27 -15.51 -2.58 -11.10
C GLU A 27 -16.23 -1.44 -10.37
N SER A 28 -17.04 -1.76 -9.37
CA SER A 28 -17.70 -0.73 -8.56
C SER A 28 -16.69 0.04 -7.73
N VAL A 29 -15.70 -0.66 -7.16
CA VAL A 29 -14.59 -0.04 -6.41
C VAL A 29 -13.75 0.83 -7.32
N LYS A 30 -13.34 0.31 -8.49
CA LYS A 30 -12.59 1.10 -9.48
C LYS A 30 -13.31 2.37 -9.87
N LYS A 31 -14.62 2.27 -10.17
CA LYS A 31 -15.44 3.42 -10.54
C LYS A 31 -15.47 4.47 -9.44
N ARG A 32 -15.69 4.08 -8.18
CA ARG A 32 -15.73 5.03 -7.06
C ARG A 32 -14.38 5.71 -6.82
N PHE A 33 -13.27 4.98 -6.95
CA PHE A 33 -11.94 5.59 -6.86
C PHE A 33 -11.73 6.58 -8.01
N ALA A 34 -12.12 6.23 -9.24
CA ALA A 34 -11.99 7.11 -10.40
C ALA A 34 -12.84 8.38 -10.28
N GLU A 35 -14.07 8.30 -9.74
CA GLU A 35 -14.93 9.45 -9.44
C GLU A 35 -14.26 10.44 -8.46
N LEU A 36 -13.37 9.94 -7.59
CA LEU A 36 -12.58 10.73 -6.64
C LEU A 36 -11.20 11.15 -7.19
N GLY A 37 -10.93 10.87 -8.48
CA GLY A 37 -9.64 11.18 -9.12
C GLY A 37 -8.50 10.24 -8.73
N ALA A 38 -8.80 9.09 -8.14
CA ALA A 38 -7.83 8.07 -7.76
C ALA A 38 -7.88 6.84 -8.67
N THR A 39 -6.78 6.09 -8.72
CA THR A 39 -6.70 4.79 -9.38
C THR A 39 -6.52 3.69 -8.35
N THR A 40 -7.14 2.53 -8.61
CA THR A 40 -6.83 1.34 -7.81
C THR A 40 -5.47 0.77 -8.24
N TYR A 41 -4.80 0.10 -7.30
CA TYR A 41 -3.60 -0.64 -7.63
C TYR A 41 -3.94 -1.94 -8.37
N PRO A 42 -3.08 -2.40 -9.30
CA PRO A 42 -3.27 -3.71 -9.89
C PRO A 42 -2.94 -4.82 -8.87
N PRO A 43 -3.48 -6.05 -9.04
CA PRO A 43 -3.41 -7.11 -8.03
C PRO A 43 -1.99 -7.49 -7.60
N GLU A 44 -1.03 -7.47 -8.51
CA GLU A 44 0.38 -7.77 -8.24
C GLU A 44 1.03 -6.75 -7.28
N LYS A 45 0.51 -5.51 -7.24
CA LYS A 45 0.93 -4.48 -6.29
C LYS A 45 0.12 -4.52 -4.99
N ALA A 46 -0.97 -5.28 -4.94
CA ALA A 46 -1.81 -5.50 -3.77
C ALA A 46 -1.32 -6.72 -2.95
N THR A 47 -0.01 -6.83 -2.72
CA THR A 47 0.62 -7.91 -1.95
C THR A 47 1.51 -7.37 -0.83
N PRO A 48 1.73 -8.13 0.27
CA PRO A 48 2.64 -7.70 1.33
C PRO A 48 4.07 -7.44 0.84
N ALA A 49 4.57 -8.28 -0.07
CA ALA A 49 5.91 -8.15 -0.63
C ALA A 49 6.06 -6.89 -1.50
N ALA A 50 5.09 -6.62 -2.38
CA ALA A 50 5.10 -5.41 -3.20
C ALA A 50 5.02 -4.15 -2.33
N LEU A 51 4.18 -4.17 -1.28
CA LEU A 51 4.08 -3.06 -0.35
C LEU A 51 5.38 -2.81 0.41
N GLN A 52 6.03 -3.86 0.89
CA GLN A 52 7.32 -3.76 1.58
C GLN A 52 8.41 -3.17 0.67
N ALA A 53 8.46 -3.63 -0.58
CA ALA A 53 9.41 -3.12 -1.58
C ALA A 53 9.14 -1.63 -1.88
N HIS A 54 7.87 -1.25 -2.08
CA HIS A 54 7.48 0.13 -2.32
C HIS A 54 7.83 1.04 -1.13
N LEU A 55 7.49 0.63 0.09
CA LEU A 55 7.80 1.41 1.29
C LEU A 55 9.31 1.64 1.44
N LYS A 56 10.13 0.61 1.22
CA LYS A 56 11.59 0.74 1.24
C LYS A 56 12.09 1.73 0.18
N ALA A 57 11.53 1.68 -1.04
CA ALA A 57 11.89 2.60 -2.11
C ALA A 57 11.52 4.05 -1.77
N GLU A 58 10.33 4.29 -1.23
CA GLU A 58 9.90 5.63 -0.81
C GLU A 58 10.77 6.18 0.33
N ILE A 59 11.12 5.36 1.32
CA ILE A 59 12.06 5.76 2.39
C ILE A 59 13.41 6.17 1.81
N ASN A 60 13.96 5.37 0.89
CA ASN A 60 15.25 5.64 0.26
C ASN A 60 15.21 6.90 -0.61
N LYS A 61 14.09 7.17 -1.27
CA LYS A 61 13.90 8.35 -2.12
C LYS A 61 13.77 9.62 -1.29
N TRP A 62 12.88 9.62 -0.30
CA TRP A 62 12.51 10.84 0.42
C TRP A 62 13.40 11.13 1.62
N GLY A 63 13.87 10.09 2.32
CA GLY A 63 14.67 10.24 3.54
C GLY A 63 15.89 11.17 3.38
N PRO A 64 16.76 10.98 2.36
CA PRO A 64 17.90 11.86 2.14
C PRO A 64 17.50 13.30 1.78
N LEU A 65 16.44 13.48 0.99
CA LEU A 65 15.97 14.80 0.55
C LEU A 65 15.43 15.61 1.73
N ILE A 66 14.60 14.99 2.57
CA ILE A 66 14.03 15.62 3.77
C ILE A 66 15.15 16.02 4.73
N LYS A 67 16.09 15.10 5.02
CA LYS A 67 17.26 15.39 5.88
C LYS A 67 18.10 16.55 5.33
N LYS A 68 18.36 16.58 4.02
CA LYS A 68 19.12 17.65 3.38
C LYS A 68 18.40 19.00 3.42
N ALA A 69 17.08 18.99 3.32
CA ALA A 69 16.26 20.20 3.43
C ALA A 69 16.20 20.75 4.88
N GLY A 70 16.68 20.00 5.88
CA GLY A 70 16.61 20.41 7.28
C GLY A 70 15.19 20.44 7.84
N VAL A 71 14.26 19.74 7.18
CA VAL A 71 12.85 19.67 7.59
C VAL A 71 12.65 18.46 8.49
N TYR A 72 11.91 18.65 9.58
CA TYR A 72 11.56 17.60 10.53
C TYR A 72 10.06 17.61 10.76
N ALA A 73 9.48 16.42 10.97
CA ALA A 73 8.15 16.32 11.58
C ALA A 73 8.34 16.49 13.09
N ASP A 74 7.56 17.39 13.68
CA ASP A 74 7.49 17.69 15.11
C ASP A 74 6.87 16.57 15.96
#